data_AF-A0A8T3YP20-F1
#
_entry.id   AF-A0A8T3YP20-F1
#
_cell.length_a   1.000
_cell.length_b   1.000
_cell.length_c   1.000
_cell.angle_alpha   90.00
_cell.angle_beta   90.00
_cell.angle_gamma   90.00
#
_symmetry.space_group_name_H-M   'P 1'
#
loop_
_entity.id
_entity.type
_entity.pdbx_description
1 polymer ?
#
loop_
_entity_poly.entity_id
_entity_poly.type
_entity_poly.pdbx_seq_one_letter_code
_entity_poly.pdbx_strand_id
1 'polypeptide(L)'
;MATFVFGPQWFLGIDSMFEMISVVIALAIAWYSRKAHKLTDDAKYQSISAAFFLIAIGMALKIATNFSIYHSIKTLAVMGATTALSPAEQLELIYDIGYFLARYLYINGLMLLLITLVLKVRDTRIIALFSLFNLIAILLSSEPYHIFHGLAITLLLFITHYYYQNSKSRKTTTSKCVFYAFTFLLLAHTSFVLVSESWRVPYVIGEALQLFAFLLLATNLILIMRRR
;
A
#
# COMPACT_ATOMS: atom_id res chain seq x y z
N MET A 1 24.94 -10.61 1.97
CA MET A 1 23.95 -10.98 3.01
C MET A 1 22.81 -10.00 2.91
N ALA A 2 21.62 -10.43 2.50
CA ALA A 2 20.47 -9.55 2.41
C ALA A 2 20.09 -9.08 3.82
N THR A 3 20.05 -7.77 4.04
CA THR A 3 19.58 -7.17 5.29
C THR A 3 18.05 -7.16 5.24
N PHE A 4 17.42 -8.23 5.72
CA PHE A 4 15.96 -8.46 5.66
C PHE A 4 15.09 -7.46 6.45
N VAL A 5 15.68 -6.46 7.12
CA VAL A 5 15.00 -5.58 8.07
C VAL A 5 15.27 -4.11 7.75
N PHE A 6 14.28 -3.46 7.11
CA PHE A 6 14.34 -2.04 6.75
C PHE A 6 13.99 -1.11 7.93
N GLY A 7 13.23 -1.60 8.91
CA GLY A 7 12.85 -0.85 10.10
C GLY A 7 13.90 -0.88 11.22
N PRO A 8 13.83 0.07 12.17
CA PRO A 8 14.61 -0.04 13.41
C PRO A 8 14.04 -1.16 14.30
N GLN A 9 14.91 -1.85 15.05
CA GLN A 9 14.53 -3.04 15.83
C GLN A 9 13.39 -2.80 16.84
N TRP A 10 13.33 -1.60 17.42
CA TRP A 10 12.28 -1.23 18.38
C TRP A 10 10.89 -1.06 17.76
N PHE A 11 10.81 -0.95 16.42
CA PHE A 11 9.56 -0.73 15.69
C PHE A 11 9.02 -2.03 15.04
N LEU A 12 9.75 -3.14 15.16
CA LEU A 12 9.33 -4.43 14.61
C LEU A 12 8.04 -4.90 15.29
N GLY A 13 7.03 -5.19 14.47
CA GLY A 13 5.70 -5.60 14.92
C GLY A 13 4.74 -4.44 15.13
N ILE A 14 5.23 -3.25 15.54
CA ILE A 14 4.40 -2.04 15.61
C ILE A 14 3.98 -1.62 14.19
N ASP A 15 4.91 -1.74 13.23
CA ASP A 15 4.62 -1.55 11.81
C ASP A 15 3.44 -2.42 11.33
N SER A 16 3.45 -3.70 11.68
CA SER A 16 2.39 -4.64 11.32
C SER A 16 1.04 -4.28 11.95
N MET A 17 1.02 -3.67 13.14
CA MET A 17 -0.21 -3.15 13.74
C MET A 17 -0.76 -1.94 12.97
N PHE A 18 0.11 -1.02 12.53
CA PHE A 18 -0.30 0.14 11.74
C PHE A 18 -0.88 -0.29 10.39
N GLU A 19 -0.25 -1.28 9.76
CA GLU A 19 -0.75 -1.86 8.52
C GLU A 19 -2.08 -2.59 8.72
N MET A 20 -2.25 -3.33 9.82
CA MET A 20 -3.51 -4.02 10.12
C MET A 20 -4.70 -3.05 10.19
N ILE A 21 -4.53 -1.91 10.86
CA ILE A 21 -5.57 -0.86 10.92
C ILE A 21 -5.87 -0.36 9.50
N SER A 22 -4.83 -0.12 8.70
CA SER A 22 -4.96 0.35 7.32
C SER A 22 -5.67 -0.67 6.42
N VAL A 23 -5.41 -1.97 6.59
CA VAL A 23 -6.11 -3.07 5.90
C VAL A 23 -7.60 -3.05 6.21
N VAL A 24 -7.98 -2.94 7.49
CA VAL A 24 -9.39 -2.88 7.90
C VAL A 24 -10.10 -1.69 7.24
N ILE A 25 -9.45 -0.52 7.22
CA ILE A 25 -9.99 0.68 6.58
C ILE A 25 -10.13 0.48 5.06
N ALA A 26 -9.11 -0.06 4.40
CA ALA A 26 -9.14 -0.33 2.96
C ALA A 26 -10.28 -1.30 2.60
N LEU A 27 -10.48 -2.36 3.39
CA LEU A 27 -11.61 -3.29 3.22
C LEU A 27 -12.96 -2.61 3.45
N ALA A 28 -13.08 -1.73 4.45
CA ALA A 28 -14.31 -0.98 4.68
C ALA A 28 -14.66 -0.07 3.49
N ILE A 29 -13.68 0.60 2.90
CA ILE A 29 -13.85 1.43 1.70
C ILE A 29 -14.22 0.55 0.49
N ALA A 30 -13.56 -0.59 0.33
CA ALA A 30 -13.84 -1.53 -0.74
C ALA A 30 -15.29 -2.06 -0.65
N TRP A 31 -15.72 -2.46 0.54
CA TRP A 31 -17.08 -2.92 0.81
C TRP A 31 -18.11 -1.82 0.55
N TYR A 32 -17.89 -0.60 1.07
CA TYR A 32 -18.81 0.51 0.87
C TYR A 32 -18.92 0.90 -0.61
N SER A 33 -17.80 0.93 -1.34
CA SER A 33 -17.78 1.22 -2.77
C SER A 33 -18.55 0.17 -3.57
N ARG A 34 -18.44 -1.11 -3.20
CA ARG A 34 -19.25 -2.19 -3.80
C ARG A 34 -20.74 -2.01 -3.53
N LYS A 35 -21.12 -1.60 -2.30
CA LYS A 35 -22.50 -1.28 -1.96
C LYS A 35 -23.01 -0.10 -2.78
N ALA A 36 -22.20 0.95 -2.96
CA ALA A 36 -22.54 2.11 -3.79
C ALA A 36 -22.75 1.70 -5.26
N HIS A 37 -21.89 0.85 -5.82
CA HIS A 37 -22.04 0.30 -7.17
C HIS A 37 -23.40 -0.39 -7.35
N LYS A 38 -23.81 -1.25 -6.42
CA LYS A 38 -25.13 -1.92 -6.48
C LYS A 38 -26.32 -0.96 -6.44
N LEU A 39 -26.15 0.24 -5.89
CA LEU A 39 -27.22 1.23 -5.76
C LEU A 39 -27.29 2.21 -6.94
N THR A 40 -26.15 2.53 -7.56
CA THR A 40 -26.09 3.52 -8.65
C THR A 40 -25.84 2.91 -10.02
N ASP A 41 -25.49 1.63 -10.08
CA ASP A 41 -25.07 0.90 -11.29
C ASP A 41 -23.89 1.58 -12.04
N ASP A 42 -23.09 2.38 -11.32
CA ASP A 42 -21.93 3.05 -11.92
C ASP A 42 -20.68 2.18 -11.73
N ALA A 43 -20.13 1.69 -12.85
CA ALA A 43 -18.92 0.88 -12.91
C ALA A 43 -17.72 1.53 -12.22
N LYS A 44 -17.68 2.86 -12.09
CA LYS A 44 -16.64 3.58 -11.35
C LYS A 44 -16.49 3.07 -9.91
N TYR A 45 -17.60 2.84 -9.21
CA TYR A 45 -17.55 2.38 -7.82
C TYR A 45 -17.08 0.94 -7.70
N GLN A 46 -17.32 0.11 -8.72
CA GLN A 46 -16.78 -1.25 -8.78
C GLN A 46 -15.26 -1.22 -8.90
N SER A 47 -14.70 -0.37 -9.77
CA SER A 47 -13.24 -0.25 -9.92
C SER A 47 -12.57 0.33 -8.67
N ILE A 48 -13.20 1.30 -7.98
CA ILE A 48 -12.72 1.80 -6.68
C ILE A 48 -12.73 0.67 -5.64
N SER A 49 -13.78 -0.15 -5.62
CA SER A 49 -13.86 -1.32 -4.73
C SER A 49 -12.73 -2.30 -4.99
N ALA A 50 -12.52 -2.68 -6.26
CA ALA A 50 -11.42 -3.57 -6.66
C ALA A 50 -10.05 -2.99 -6.29
N ALA A 51 -9.83 -1.70 -6.52
CA ALA A 51 -8.58 -1.04 -6.20
C ALA A 51 -8.23 -1.10 -4.70
N PHE A 52 -9.17 -0.70 -3.83
CA PHE A 52 -8.95 -0.76 -2.38
C PHE A 52 -8.85 -2.20 -1.86
N PHE A 53 -9.53 -3.15 -2.50
CA PHE A 53 -9.40 -4.56 -2.16
C PHE A 53 -8.00 -5.11 -2.51
N LEU A 54 -7.45 -4.77 -3.68
CA LEU A 54 -6.08 -5.13 -4.04
C LEU A 54 -5.05 -4.52 -3.09
N ILE A 55 -5.22 -3.24 -2.72
CA ILE A 55 -4.38 -2.56 -1.71
C ILE A 55 -4.45 -3.32 -0.38
N ALA A 56 -5.66 -3.66 0.08
CA ALA A 56 -5.84 -4.39 1.34
C ALA A 56 -5.17 -5.76 1.33
N ILE A 57 -5.33 -6.55 0.27
CA ILE A 57 -4.67 -7.86 0.14
C ILE A 57 -3.14 -7.68 0.10
N GLY A 58 -2.65 -6.71 -0.68
CA GLY A 58 -1.21 -6.44 -0.76
C GLY A 58 -0.62 -6.12 0.61
N MET A 59 -1.28 -5.27 1.39
CA MET A 59 -0.87 -4.96 2.77
C MET A 59 -0.98 -6.16 3.70
N ALA A 60 -2.05 -6.96 3.61
CA ALA A 60 -2.20 -8.18 4.41
C ALA A 60 -1.08 -9.21 4.13
N LEU A 61 -0.66 -9.35 2.87
CA LEU A 61 0.48 -10.19 2.50
C LEU A 61 1.80 -9.66 3.05
N LYS A 62 2.01 -8.33 3.04
CA LYS A 62 3.18 -7.72 3.69
C LYS A 62 3.21 -8.05 5.19
N ILE A 63 2.09 -7.92 5.89
CA ILE A 63 1.96 -8.30 7.32
C ILE A 63 2.31 -9.78 7.52
N ALA A 64 1.74 -10.68 6.71
CA ALA A 64 1.98 -12.12 6.82
C ALA A 64 3.47 -12.48 6.58
N THR A 65 4.10 -11.80 5.61
CA THR A 65 5.52 -11.96 5.31
C THR A 65 6.38 -11.45 6.47
N ASN A 66 6.04 -10.28 7.03
CA ASN A 66 6.71 -9.72 8.21
C ASN A 66 6.63 -10.63 9.43
N PHE A 67 5.47 -11.23 9.68
CA PHE A 67 5.30 -12.16 10.80
C PHE A 67 6.22 -13.38 10.68
N SER A 68 6.39 -13.91 9.47
CA SER A 68 7.28 -15.03 9.17
C SER A 68 8.75 -14.71 9.47
N ILE A 69 9.17 -13.47 9.19
CA ILE A 69 10.52 -12.97 9.50
C ILE A 69 10.70 -12.79 11.02
N TYR A 70 9.73 -12.14 11.68
CA TYR A 70 9.83 -11.81 13.10
C TYR A 70 9.87 -13.04 14.00
N HIS A 71 9.12 -14.08 13.64
CA HIS A 71 9.18 -15.35 14.36
C HIS A 71 10.59 -15.97 14.25
N SER A 72 11.14 -16.00 13.05
CA SER A 72 12.46 -16.58 12.75
C SER A 72 13.59 -15.89 13.52
N ILE A 73 13.62 -14.55 13.54
CA ILE A 73 14.63 -13.76 14.28
C ILE A 73 14.57 -14.04 15.78
N LYS A 74 13.38 -14.16 16.36
CA LYS A 74 13.22 -14.44 17.80
C LYS A 74 13.69 -15.84 18.18
N THR A 75 13.39 -16.86 17.37
CA THR A 75 13.88 -18.24 17.61
C THR A 75 15.40 -18.36 17.56
N LEU A 76 16.06 -17.64 16.63
CA LEU A 76 17.53 -17.61 16.54
C LEU A 76 18.17 -16.92 17.75
N ALA A 77 17.58 -15.83 18.25
CA ALA A 77 18.09 -15.11 19.42
C ALA A 77 17.96 -15.91 20.73
N VAL A 78 16.96 -16.79 20.85
CA VAL A 78 16.69 -17.57 22.07
C VAL A 78 17.56 -18.83 22.14
N MET A 79 17.91 -19.45 21.00
CA MET A 79 18.63 -20.73 21.00
C MET A 79 20.15 -20.63 21.01
N GLY A 80 20.74 -19.44 20.87
CA GLY A 80 22.21 -19.26 20.86
C GLY A 80 22.95 -20.11 19.81
N ALA A 81 22.22 -20.70 18.86
CA ALA A 81 22.70 -21.77 18.01
C ALA A 81 23.17 -21.21 16.66
N THR A 82 24.48 -21.26 16.44
CA THR A 82 25.17 -20.92 15.19
C THR A 82 25.12 -22.04 14.14
N THR A 83 24.14 -22.94 14.19
CA THR A 83 24.12 -24.10 13.28
C THR A 83 22.75 -24.33 12.65
N ALA A 84 22.68 -24.07 11.35
CA ALA A 84 22.19 -24.97 10.29
C ALA A 84 21.66 -24.12 9.12
N LEU A 85 22.36 -24.19 7.99
CA LEU A 85 22.12 -23.44 6.76
C LEU A 85 20.89 -23.91 5.95
N SER A 86 20.01 -24.77 6.48
CA SER A 86 18.87 -25.33 5.72
C SER A 86 17.51 -24.62 5.88
N PRO A 87 17.18 -23.94 7.00
CA PRO A 87 15.94 -23.16 7.11
C PRO A 87 16.04 -21.77 6.45
N ALA A 88 17.26 -21.29 6.18
CA ALA A 88 17.48 -19.94 5.66
C ALA A 88 16.90 -19.78 4.24
N GLU A 89 17.22 -20.70 3.32
CA GLU A 89 16.80 -20.62 1.90
C GLU A 89 15.26 -20.66 1.72
N GLN A 90 14.55 -21.44 2.54
CA GLN A 90 13.08 -21.50 2.49
C GLN A 90 12.45 -20.19 2.97
N LEU A 91 13.06 -19.52 3.95
CA LEU A 91 12.60 -18.22 4.45
C LEU A 91 12.85 -17.11 3.43
N GLU A 92 13.95 -17.17 2.67
CA GLU A 92 14.23 -16.23 1.58
C GLU A 92 13.19 -16.34 0.46
N LEU A 93 12.81 -17.56 0.06
CA LEU A 93 11.79 -17.76 -0.98
C LEU A 93 10.41 -17.22 -0.56
N ILE A 94 9.98 -17.49 0.67
CA ILE A 94 8.70 -16.97 1.21
C ILE A 94 8.74 -15.44 1.28
N TYR A 95 9.88 -14.88 1.69
CA TYR A 95 10.10 -13.45 1.75
C TYR A 95 9.95 -12.81 0.36
N ASP A 96 10.68 -13.31 -0.64
CA ASP A 96 10.71 -12.74 -1.97
C ASP A 96 9.34 -12.82 -2.64
N ILE A 97 8.68 -13.99 -2.59
CA ILE A 97 7.35 -14.18 -3.17
C ILE A 97 6.31 -13.31 -2.45
N GLY A 98 6.33 -13.30 -1.11
CA GLY A 98 5.38 -12.57 -0.29
C GLY A 98 5.45 -11.06 -0.54
N TYR A 99 6.66 -10.50 -0.51
CA TYR A 99 6.88 -9.09 -0.80
C TYR A 99 6.62 -8.74 -2.27
N PHE A 100 7.01 -9.59 -3.20
CA PHE A 100 6.70 -9.39 -4.63
C PHE A 100 5.19 -9.27 -4.85
N LEU A 101 4.42 -10.24 -4.35
CA LEU A 101 2.97 -10.25 -4.52
C LEU A 101 2.31 -9.07 -3.81
N ALA A 102 2.77 -8.73 -2.60
CA ALA A 102 2.32 -7.56 -1.85
C ALA A 102 2.50 -6.25 -2.65
N ARG A 103 3.71 -6.02 -3.18
CA ARG A 103 4.06 -4.83 -3.98
C ARG A 103 3.25 -4.77 -5.28
N TYR A 104 3.15 -5.90 -5.98
CA TYR A 104 2.41 -6.00 -7.24
C TYR A 104 0.93 -5.65 -7.05
N LEU A 105 0.27 -6.22 -6.05
CA LEU A 105 -1.14 -5.95 -5.76
C LEU A 105 -1.37 -4.49 -5.33
N TYR A 106 -0.50 -3.94 -4.49
CA TYR A 106 -0.59 -2.56 -4.04
C TYR A 106 -0.48 -1.56 -5.20
N ILE A 107 0.53 -1.72 -6.07
CA ILE A 107 0.69 -0.88 -7.27
C ILE A 107 -0.49 -1.01 -8.22
N ASN A 108 -0.99 -2.24 -8.46
CA ASN A 108 -2.17 -2.43 -9.29
C ASN A 108 -3.42 -1.76 -8.71
N GLY A 109 -3.57 -1.75 -7.38
CA GLY A 109 -4.63 -1.00 -6.73
C GLY A 109 -4.52 0.51 -6.98
N LEU A 110 -3.34 1.11 -6.80
CA LEU A 110 -3.11 2.52 -7.13
C LEU A 110 -3.32 2.83 -8.62
N MET A 111 -2.86 1.94 -9.50
CA MET A 111 -3.06 2.05 -10.94
C MET A 111 -4.55 2.04 -11.31
N LEU A 112 -5.35 1.15 -10.71
CA LEU A 112 -6.80 1.13 -10.92
C LEU A 112 -7.47 2.42 -10.44
N LEU A 113 -7.02 3.00 -9.31
CA LEU A 113 -7.50 4.31 -8.87
C LEU A 113 -7.16 5.40 -9.90
N LEU A 114 -5.92 5.44 -10.39
CA LEU A 114 -5.49 6.40 -11.41
C LEU A 114 -6.33 6.28 -12.69
N ILE A 115 -6.46 5.07 -13.23
CA ILE A 115 -7.21 4.80 -14.46
C ILE A 115 -8.67 5.21 -14.30
N THR A 116 -9.29 4.86 -13.17
CA THR A 116 -10.71 5.09 -12.93
C THR A 116 -11.04 6.57 -12.67
N LEU A 117 -10.22 7.24 -11.86
CA LEU A 117 -10.53 8.59 -11.36
C LEU A 117 -9.99 9.68 -12.29
N VAL A 118 -8.78 9.48 -12.80
CA VAL A 118 -8.04 10.50 -13.56
C VAL A 118 -8.18 10.28 -15.05
N LEU A 119 -7.78 9.11 -15.55
CA LEU A 119 -7.77 8.83 -16.99
C LEU A 119 -9.17 8.50 -17.55
N LYS A 120 -10.07 8.01 -16.69
CA LYS A 120 -11.43 7.56 -17.03
C LYS A 120 -11.47 6.53 -18.17
N VAL A 121 -10.40 5.75 -18.32
CA VAL A 121 -10.30 4.69 -19.32
C VAL A 121 -11.03 3.45 -18.80
N ARG A 122 -11.87 2.84 -19.66
CA ARG A 122 -12.62 1.62 -19.35
C ARG A 122 -12.16 0.39 -20.15
N ASP A 123 -11.22 0.57 -21.08
CA ASP A 123 -10.73 -0.52 -21.90
C ASP A 123 -9.88 -1.49 -21.06
N THR A 124 -10.34 -2.73 -20.94
CA THR A 124 -9.68 -3.79 -20.18
C THR A 124 -8.31 -4.15 -20.75
N ARG A 125 -8.09 -3.97 -22.05
CA ARG A 125 -6.79 -4.21 -22.70
C ARG A 125 -5.75 -3.21 -22.21
N ILE A 126 -6.16 -1.95 -22.03
CA ILE A 126 -5.28 -0.90 -21.50
C ILE A 126 -4.96 -1.18 -20.02
N ILE A 127 -5.96 -1.57 -19.22
CA ILE A 127 -5.75 -1.96 -17.82
C ILE A 127 -4.78 -3.16 -17.72
N ALA A 128 -4.98 -4.19 -18.54
CA ALA A 128 -4.11 -5.37 -18.59
C ALA A 128 -2.68 -5.00 -19.01
N LEU A 129 -2.53 -4.10 -19.99
CA LEU A 129 -1.24 -3.63 -20.45
C LEU A 129 -0.48 -2.89 -19.34
N PHE A 130 -1.12 -1.95 -18.63
CA PHE A 130 -0.50 -1.27 -17.49
C PHE A 130 -0.16 -2.24 -16.34
N SER A 131 -1.04 -3.23 -16.09
CA SER A 131 -0.79 -4.28 -15.10
C SER A 131 0.45 -5.10 -15.46
N LEU A 132 0.60 -5.49 -16.73
CA LEU A 132 1.77 -6.18 -17.25
C LEU A 132 3.04 -5.32 -17.16
N PHE A 133 2.95 -4.02 -17.47
CA PHE A 133 4.09 -3.11 -17.29
C PHE A 133 4.54 -3.05 -15.83
N ASN A 134 3.60 -2.97 -14.87
CA ASN A 134 3.93 -3.03 -13.44
C ASN A 134 4.57 -4.36 -13.06
N LEU A 135 4.08 -5.48 -13.61
CA LEU A 135 4.66 -6.80 -13.38
C LEU A 135 6.13 -6.85 -13.82
N ILE A 136 6.40 -6.44 -15.06
CA ILE A 136 7.74 -6.44 -15.65
C ILE A 136 8.66 -5.49 -14.87
N ALA A 137 8.19 -4.30 -14.52
CA ALA A 137 8.97 -3.30 -13.78
C ALA A 137 9.39 -3.80 -12.40
N ILE A 138 8.52 -4.54 -11.69
CA ILE A 138 8.85 -5.12 -10.38
C ILE A 138 9.77 -6.35 -10.55
N LEU A 139 9.45 -7.23 -11.50
CA LEU A 139 10.16 -8.50 -11.69
C LEU A 139 11.61 -8.33 -12.18
N LEU A 140 11.86 -7.37 -13.07
CA LEU A 140 13.18 -7.14 -13.66
C LEU A 140 14.02 -6.10 -12.91
N SER A 141 13.52 -5.56 -11.79
CA SER A 141 14.23 -4.56 -11.02
C SER A 141 15.37 -5.17 -10.21
N SER A 142 16.56 -4.57 -10.30
CA SER A 142 17.68 -4.87 -9.38
C SER A 142 17.43 -4.37 -7.95
N GLU A 143 16.59 -3.34 -7.80
CA GLU A 143 16.29 -2.66 -6.54
C GLU A 143 14.77 -2.59 -6.34
N PRO A 144 14.10 -3.75 -6.13
CA PRO A 144 12.64 -3.84 -6.20
C PRO A 144 11.94 -3.02 -5.12
N TYR A 145 12.60 -2.76 -3.99
CA TYR A 145 12.09 -1.86 -2.95
C TYR A 145 12.00 -0.41 -3.46
N HIS A 146 13.08 0.14 -3.98
CA HIS A 146 13.10 1.53 -4.47
C HIS A 146 12.23 1.73 -5.71
N ILE A 147 12.22 0.76 -6.65
CA ILE A 147 11.33 0.83 -7.82
C ILE A 147 9.87 0.78 -7.42
N PHE A 148 9.48 -0.08 -6.45
CA PHE A 148 8.12 -0.10 -5.93
C PHE A 148 7.69 1.27 -5.39
N HIS A 149 8.48 1.87 -4.50
CA HIS A 149 8.12 3.18 -3.94
C HIS A 149 8.16 4.30 -4.99
N GLY A 150 9.09 4.24 -5.96
CA GLY A 150 9.14 5.16 -7.09
C GLY A 150 7.87 5.12 -7.94
N LEU A 151 7.42 3.91 -8.34
CA LEU A 151 6.16 3.72 -9.08
C LEU A 151 4.96 4.22 -8.28
N ALA A 152 4.90 3.91 -6.98
CA ALA A 152 3.83 4.38 -6.11
C ALA A 152 3.78 5.92 -6.05
N ILE A 153 4.94 6.59 -5.90
CA ILE A 153 5.04 8.06 -5.91
C ILE A 153 4.52 8.62 -7.23
N THR A 154 4.94 8.07 -8.37
CA THR A 154 4.47 8.52 -9.68
C THR A 154 2.95 8.43 -9.79
N LEU A 155 2.34 7.29 -9.45
CA LEU A 155 0.89 7.12 -9.47
C LEU A 155 0.19 8.09 -8.49
N LEU A 156 0.72 8.22 -7.28
CA LEU A 156 0.17 9.07 -6.23
C LEU A 156 0.27 10.56 -6.57
N LEU A 157 1.28 11.01 -7.32
CA LEU A 157 1.36 12.40 -7.80
C LEU A 157 0.14 12.77 -8.65
N PHE A 158 -0.22 11.93 -9.62
CA PHE A 158 -1.39 12.16 -10.47
C PHE A 158 -2.70 12.08 -9.68
N ILE A 159 -2.84 11.09 -8.80
CA ILE A 159 -4.05 10.92 -7.96
C ILE A 159 -4.21 12.12 -7.01
N THR A 160 -3.13 12.53 -6.35
CA THR A 160 -3.12 13.67 -5.41
C THR A 160 -3.44 14.96 -6.15
N HIS A 161 -2.87 15.17 -7.34
CA HIS A 161 -3.18 16.33 -8.17
C HIS A 161 -4.66 16.38 -8.58
N TYR A 162 -5.24 15.24 -8.96
CA TYR A 162 -6.67 15.14 -9.24
C TYR A 162 -7.52 15.54 -8.02
N TYR A 163 -7.19 15.02 -6.84
CA TYR A 163 -7.93 15.37 -5.63
C TYR A 163 -7.68 16.80 -5.15
N TYR A 164 -6.52 17.38 -5.43
CA TYR A 164 -6.26 18.81 -5.23
C TYR A 164 -7.23 19.66 -6.05
N GLN A 165 -7.36 19.38 -7.36
CA GLN A 165 -8.30 20.08 -8.23
C GLN A 165 -9.75 19.91 -7.75
N ASN A 166 -10.13 18.68 -7.39
CA ASN A 166 -11.47 18.39 -6.87
C ASN A 166 -11.75 19.13 -5.54
N SER A 167 -10.76 19.20 -4.65
CA SER A 167 -10.85 19.94 -3.39
C SER A 167 -11.01 21.45 -3.61
N LYS A 168 -10.25 22.02 -4.56
CA LYS A 168 -10.35 23.43 -4.94
C LYS A 168 -11.72 23.77 -5.55
N SER A 169 -12.28 22.88 -6.36
CA SER A 169 -13.59 23.05 -7.01
C SER A 169 -14.75 22.89 -6.04
N ARG A 170 -14.80 21.79 -5.28
CA ARG A 170 -15.95 21.46 -4.40
C ARG A 170 -15.93 22.20 -3.07
N LYS A 171 -14.74 22.53 -2.56
CA LYS A 171 -14.52 23.19 -1.24
C LYS A 171 -15.17 22.50 -0.04
N THR A 172 -15.60 21.25 -0.19
CA THR A 172 -16.24 20.47 0.90
C THR A 172 -15.21 19.87 1.85
N THR A 173 -15.58 19.67 3.11
CA THR A 173 -14.74 18.95 4.09
C THR A 173 -14.40 17.55 3.60
N THR A 174 -15.34 16.85 2.96
CA THR A 174 -15.13 15.53 2.38
C THR A 174 -14.06 15.56 1.28
N SER A 175 -14.12 16.51 0.33
CA SER A 175 -13.11 16.62 -0.73
C SER A 175 -11.72 16.98 -0.21
N LYS A 176 -11.64 17.84 0.82
CA LYS A 176 -10.38 18.20 1.48
C LYS A 176 -9.76 16.99 2.20
N CYS A 177 -10.58 16.21 2.90
CA CYS A 177 -10.13 15.04 3.65
C CYS A 177 -9.47 14.01 2.72
N VAL A 178 -10.08 13.72 1.55
CA VAL A 178 -9.49 12.80 0.57
C VAL A 178 -8.20 13.37 -0.05
N PHE A 179 -8.15 14.66 -0.36
CA PHE A 179 -6.92 15.30 -0.84
C PHE A 179 -5.77 15.17 0.16
N TYR A 180 -6.01 15.47 1.43
CA TYR A 180 -4.98 15.32 2.45
C TYR A 180 -4.57 13.86 2.63
N ALA A 181 -5.52 12.91 2.60
CA ALA A 181 -5.19 11.49 2.67
C ALA A 181 -4.19 11.06 1.58
N PHE A 182 -4.47 11.39 0.31
CA PHE A 182 -3.54 11.05 -0.77
C PHE A 182 -2.22 11.83 -0.71
N THR A 183 -2.22 13.05 -0.18
CA THR A 183 -0.99 13.79 0.11
C THR A 183 -0.14 13.08 1.17
N PHE A 184 -0.76 12.59 2.25
CA PHE A 184 -0.07 11.81 3.27
C PHE A 184 0.47 10.48 2.74
N LEU A 185 -0.28 9.77 1.87
CA LEU A 185 0.25 8.58 1.16
C LEU A 185 1.45 8.92 0.30
N LEU A 186 1.40 10.02 -0.47
CA LEU A 186 2.52 10.47 -1.30
C LEU A 186 3.76 10.75 -0.45
N LEU A 187 3.59 11.45 0.68
CA LEU A 187 4.67 11.74 1.62
C LEU A 187 5.20 10.45 2.27
N ALA A 188 4.34 9.50 2.61
CA ALA A 188 4.74 8.20 3.14
C ALA A 188 5.66 7.45 2.18
N HIS A 189 5.27 7.31 0.90
CA HIS A 189 6.12 6.66 -0.09
C HIS A 189 7.41 7.45 -0.38
N THR A 190 7.36 8.78 -0.32
CA THR A 190 8.58 9.59 -0.38
C THR A 190 9.52 9.28 0.77
N SER A 191 9.01 9.19 2.01
CA SER A 191 9.81 8.80 3.18
C SER A 191 10.39 7.39 3.03
N PHE A 192 9.64 6.44 2.48
CA PHE A 192 10.13 5.08 2.26
C PHE A 192 11.30 5.01 1.27
N VAL A 193 11.34 5.86 0.24
CA VAL A 193 12.49 5.93 -0.70
C VAL A 193 13.76 6.38 0.01
N LEU A 194 13.65 7.22 1.04
CA LEU A 194 14.81 7.76 1.80
C LEU A 194 15.41 6.75 2.78
N VAL A 195 14.78 5.58 2.96
CA VAL A 195 15.31 4.52 3.83
C VAL A 195 16.62 4.00 3.23
N SER A 196 17.65 3.94 4.08
CA SER A 196 18.96 3.39 3.75
C SER A 196 19.50 2.58 4.93
N GLU A 197 20.56 1.81 4.74
CA GLU A 197 21.13 0.96 5.79
C GLU A 197 21.52 1.77 7.05
N SER A 198 22.09 2.96 6.85
CA SER A 198 22.54 3.88 7.91
C SER A 198 21.41 4.70 8.51
N TRP A 199 20.29 4.88 7.81
CA TRP A 199 19.20 5.77 8.23
C TRP A 199 17.83 5.11 8.05
N ARG A 200 17.35 4.48 9.13
CA ARG A 200 16.08 3.73 9.17
C ARG A 200 14.89 4.52 9.73
N VAL A 201 15.11 5.73 10.25
CA VAL A 201 14.04 6.60 10.79
C VAL A 201 12.97 6.95 9.74
N PRO A 202 13.30 7.19 8.46
CA PRO A 202 12.29 7.46 7.43
C PRO A 202 11.24 6.35 7.27
N TYR A 203 11.58 5.10 7.60
CA TYR A 203 10.62 3.98 7.58
C TYR A 203 9.47 4.21 8.57
N VAL A 204 9.81 4.59 9.81
CA VAL A 204 8.82 4.86 10.86
C VAL A 204 7.93 6.05 10.50
N ILE A 205 8.53 7.10 9.94
CA ILE A 205 7.80 8.27 9.44
C ILE A 205 6.84 7.85 8.32
N GLY A 206 7.31 7.03 7.38
CA GLY A 206 6.49 6.48 6.30
C GLY A 206 5.28 5.71 6.81
N GLU A 207 5.50 4.76 7.73
CA GLU A 207 4.42 3.96 8.33
C GLU A 207 3.40 4.82 9.09
N ALA A 208 3.87 5.82 9.86
CA ALA A 208 2.98 6.75 10.55
C ALA A 208 2.15 7.60 9.57
N LEU A 209 2.79 8.18 8.54
CA LEU A 209 2.11 8.97 7.51
C LEU A 209 1.08 8.14 6.74
N GLN A 210 1.41 6.88 6.41
CA GLN A 210 0.50 5.95 5.76
C GLN A 210 -0.72 5.67 6.63
N LEU A 211 -0.53 5.37 7.92
CA LEU A 211 -1.63 5.18 8.86
C LEU A 211 -2.52 6.43 8.95
N PHE A 212 -1.93 7.62 9.09
CA PHE A 212 -2.68 8.88 9.11
C PHE A 212 -3.50 9.08 7.84
N ALA A 213 -2.96 8.72 6.68
CA ALA A 213 -3.70 8.78 5.42
C ALA A 213 -4.94 7.88 5.43
N PHE A 214 -4.81 6.63 5.87
CA PHE A 214 -5.95 5.72 5.97
C PHE A 214 -6.97 6.20 7.00
N LEU A 215 -6.55 6.75 8.15
CA LEU A 215 -7.46 7.35 9.14
C LEU A 215 -8.26 8.53 8.55
N LEU A 216 -7.65 9.35 7.69
CA LEU A 216 -8.37 10.38 6.95
C LEU A 216 -9.39 9.78 5.96
N LEU A 217 -9.03 8.72 5.23
CA LEU A 217 -9.99 8.03 4.36
C LEU A 217 -11.16 7.42 5.16
N ALA A 218 -10.90 6.85 6.34
CA ALA A 218 -11.94 6.35 7.24
C ALA A 218 -12.85 7.48 7.73
N THR A 219 -12.27 8.63 8.10
CA THR A 219 -13.03 9.82 8.49
C THR A 219 -13.92 10.30 7.35
N ASN A 220 -13.39 10.34 6.13
CA ASN A 220 -14.17 10.67 4.94
C ASN A 220 -15.34 9.71 4.74
N LEU A 221 -15.11 8.41 4.87
CA LEU A 221 -16.15 7.38 4.75
C LEU A 221 -17.29 7.60 5.77
N ILE A 222 -16.94 7.86 7.04
CA ILE A 222 -17.92 8.16 8.10
C ILE A 222 -18.72 9.42 7.78
N LEU A 223 -18.05 10.48 7.30
CA LEU A 223 -18.72 11.73 6.92
C LEU A 223 -19.71 11.55 5.77
N ILE A 224 -19.39 10.68 4.80
CA ILE A 224 -20.30 10.35 3.70
C ILE A 224 -21.50 9.56 4.21
N MET A 225 -21.28 8.60 5.11
CA MET A 225 -22.35 7.76 5.68
C MET A 225 -23.34 8.55 6.52
N ARG A 226 -22.88 9.56 7.29
CA ARG A 226 -23.74 10.40 8.15
C ARG A 226 -24.61 11.40 7.39
N ARG A 227 -24.34 11.65 6.10
CA ARG A 227 -25.10 12.60 5.27
C ARG A 227 -26.25 11.96 4.49
N ARG A 228 -26.43 10.65 4.62
CA ARG A 228 -27.61 9.93 4.14
C ARG A 228 -28.52 9.66 5.33
#